data_AF-A0A1I0L1R0-F1
#
_entry.id   AF-A0A1I0L1R0-F1
#
_cell.length_a   1.000
_cell.length_b   1.000
_cell.length_c   1.000
_cell.angle_alpha   90.00
_cell.angle_beta   90.00
_cell.angle_gamma   90.00
#
_symmetry.space_group_name_H-M   'P 1'
#
loop_
_entity.id
_entity.type
_entity.pdbx_description
1 polymer ?
#
loop_
_entity_poly.entity_id
_entity_poly.type
_entity_poly.pdbx_seq_one_letter_code
_entity_poly.pdbx_strand_id
1 'polypeptide(L)' 'KSYELLKIKLAETYRYDIDNYSLMKTEFVTDVLNKTIYRAKGK' A
#
# COMPACT_ATOMS: atom_id res chain seq x y z
N LYS A 1 5.62 2.12 11.70
CA LYS A 1 6.48 3.21 11.18
C LYS A 1 6.32 3.44 9.67
N SER A 2 6.83 2.59 8.76
CA SER A 2 6.78 2.90 7.30
C SER A 2 5.36 2.99 6.72
N TYR A 3 4.44 2.12 7.16
CA TYR A 3 3.05 2.15 6.68
C TYR A 3 2.24 3.33 7.21
N GLU A 4 2.55 3.83 8.41
CA GLU A 4 1.85 5.01 8.97
C GLU A 4 2.22 6.29 8.23
N LEU A 5 3.51 6.46 7.92
CA LEU A 5 3.98 7.59 7.11
C LEU A 5 3.40 7.54 5.69
N LEU A 6 3.26 6.35 5.10
CA LEU A 6 2.57 6.17 3.83
C LEU A 6 1.12 6.65 3.91
N LYS A 7 0.37 6.25 4.95
CA LYS A 7 -1.03 6.68 5.11
C LYS A 7 -1.16 8.20 5.21
N ILE A 8 -0.26 8.86 5.93
CA ILE A 8 -0.25 10.32 6.06
C ILE A 8 0.00 10.96 4.70
N LYS A 9 1.07 10.54 4.00
CA LYS A 9 1.43 11.08 2.69
C LYS A 9 0.32 10.87 1.64
N LEU A 10 -0.31 9.70 1.64
CA LEU A 10 -1.43 9.41 0.74
C LEU A 10 -2.66 10.26 1.09
N ALA A 11 -2.95 10.49 2.38
CA ALA A 11 -4.08 11.32 2.80
C ALA A 11 -3.87 12.80 2.42
N GLU A 12 -2.63 13.28 2.46
CA GLU A 12 -2.27 14.62 1.97
C GLU A 12 -2.39 14.73 0.45
N THR A 13 -1.91 13.71 -0.28
CA THR A 13 -1.87 13.69 -1.75
C THR A 13 -3.25 13.51 -2.37
N TYR A 14 -4.06 12.62 -1.81
CA TYR A 14 -5.36 12.21 -2.36
C TYR A 14 -6.53 12.68 -1.48
N ARG A 15 -6.39 13.85 -0.86
CA ARG A 15 -7.34 14.38 0.15
C ARG A 15 -8.80 14.40 -0.31
N TYR A 16 -9.03 14.65 -1.60
CA TYR A 16 -10.37 14.72 -2.21
C TYR A 16 -10.62 13.58 -3.21
N ASP A 17 -9.74 12.58 -3.23
CA ASP A 17 -9.78 11.47 -4.17
C ASP A 17 -9.65 10.15 -3.39
N ILE A 18 -10.78 9.74 -2.80
CA ILE A 18 -10.84 8.57 -1.93
C ILE A 18 -10.53 7.26 -2.66
N ASP A 19 -10.82 7.23 -3.96
CA ASP A 19 -10.61 6.06 -4.80
C ASP A 19 -9.12 5.84 -5.01
N ASN A 20 -8.38 6.88 -5.43
CA ASN A 20 -6.93 6.77 -5.57
C ASN A 20 -6.23 6.57 -4.22
N TYR A 21 -6.71 7.18 -3.13
CA TYR A 21 -6.21 6.91 -1.78
C TYR A 21 -6.29 5.41 -1.43
N SER A 22 -7.41 4.77 -1.78
CA SER A 22 -7.66 3.36 -1.48
C SER A 22 -6.87 2.43 -2.41
N LEU A 23 -6.77 2.78 -3.70
CA LEU A 23 -5.98 2.06 -4.69
C LEU A 23 -4.50 1.99 -4.27
N MET A 24 -3.89 3.14 -3.96
CA MET A 24 -2.46 3.20 -3.63
C MET A 24 -2.10 2.45 -2.34
N LYS A 25 -2.99 2.44 -1.34
CA LYS A 25 -2.81 1.57 -0.16
C LYS A 25 -2.86 0.09 -0.53
N THR A 26 -3.76 -0.28 -1.43
CA THR A 26 -3.95 -1.67 -1.87
C THR A 26 -2.74 -2.17 -2.65
N GLU A 27 -2.19 -1.33 -3.53
CA GLU A 27 -0.95 -1.64 -4.26
C GLU A 27 0.23 -1.86 -3.32
N PHE A 28 0.42 -0.98 -2.33
CA PHE A 28 1.49 -1.14 -1.36
C PHE A 28 1.39 -2.46 -0.57
N VAL A 29 0.19 -2.79 -0.08
CA VAL A 29 -0.01 -4.06 0.66
C VAL A 29 0.24 -5.26 -0.26
N THR A 30 -0.27 -5.21 -1.49
CA THR A 30 -0.06 -6.27 -2.49
C THR A 30 1.42 -6.48 -2.78
N ASP A 31 2.20 -5.41 -2.95
CA ASP A 31 3.65 -5.48 -3.16
C ASP A 31 4.37 -6.12 -1.96
N VAL A 32 4.02 -5.73 -0.73
CA VAL A 32 4.57 -6.35 0.49
C VAL A 32 4.25 -7.84 0.53
N LEU A 33 2.99 -8.22 0.27
CA LEU A 33 2.57 -9.63 0.28
C LEU A 33 3.29 -10.44 -0.80
N ASN A 34 3.46 -9.87 -2.00
CA ASN A 34 4.23 -10.48 -3.08
C ASN A 34 5.69 -10.69 -2.67
N LYS A 35 6.32 -9.71 -2.04
CA LYS A 35 7.73 -9.79 -1.60
C LYS A 35 7.95 -10.75 -0.44
N THR A 36 6.93 -11.00 0.37
CA THR A 36 7.05 -11.77 1.61
C THR A 36 6.44 -13.17 1.50
N ILE A 37 5.12 -13.26 1.42
CA ILE A 37 4.36 -14.51 1.56
C ILE A 37 4.24 -15.24 0.23
N TYR A 38 3.91 -14.53 -0.85
CA TYR A 38 3.60 -15.18 -2.12
C TYR A 38 4.85 -15.60 -2.89
N ARG A 39 5.93 -14.81 -2.85
CA ARG A 39 7.23 -15.24 -3.41
C ARG A 39 7.85 -16.41 -2.64
N ALA A 40 7.60 -16.52 -1.33
CA ALA A 40 8.09 -17.63 -0.52
C ALA A 40 7.35 -18.96 -0.77
N LYS A 41 6.12 -18.91 -1.31
CA LYS A 41 5.31 -20.10 -1.64
C LYS A 41 5.62 -20.73 -3.00
N GLY A 42 6.49 -20.13 -3.80
CA GLY A 42 7.03 -20.72 -5.03
C GLY A 42 8.31 -21.52 -4.74
N LYS A 43 8.18 -22.69 -4.13
CA LYS A 43 9.19 -23.75 -4.12
C LYS A 43 8.55 -25.04 -4.57
#